data_AF-A0A3B9XEY1-F1
#
_entry.id   AF-A0A3B9XEY1-F1
#
_cell.length_a   1.000
_cell.length_b   1.000
_cell.length_c   1.000
_cell.angle_alpha   90.00
_cell.angle_beta   90.00
_cell.angle_gamma   90.00
#
_symmetry.space_group_name_H-M   'P 1'
#
loop_
_entity.id
_entity.type
_entity.pdbx_description
1 polymer ?
#
loop_
_entity_poly.entity_id
_entity_poly.type
_entity_poly.pdbx_seq_one_letter_code
_entity_poly.pdbx_strand_id
1 'polypeptide(L)'
;WGWDPKETWALIALLGYLAVLHARLTGWVRSFGMAVTSVLGFSLVIMAWYGVNFVLGAGLHSYGFGAGGVEYVTGFVVLHILYVTYVTTVRYGRKKRA
;
A
#
# COMPACT_ATOMS: atom_id res chain seq x y z
N TRP A 1 22.66 -16.93 -5.75
CA TRP A 1 22.25 -15.96 -4.73
C TRP A 1 20.90 -15.44 -5.17
N GLY A 2 19.81 -15.88 -4.52
CA GLY A 2 18.44 -15.49 -4.85
C GLY A 2 17.85 -14.76 -3.66
N TRP A 3 17.10 -13.70 -3.93
CA TRP A 3 16.41 -12.95 -2.88
C TRP A 3 15.16 -13.70 -2.42
N ASP A 4 14.91 -13.75 -1.11
CA ASP A 4 13.63 -14.27 -0.60
C ASP A 4 12.51 -13.25 -0.93
N PRO A 5 11.27 -13.71 -1.18
CA PRO A 5 10.15 -12.82 -1.44
C PRO A 5 9.94 -11.74 -0.36
N LYS A 6 10.25 -12.01 0.92
CA LYS A 6 10.16 -11.01 1.99
C LYS A 6 11.16 -9.88 1.81
N GLU A 7 12.40 -10.21 1.44
CA GLU A 7 13.45 -9.23 1.18
C GLU A 7 13.12 -8.37 -0.04
N THR A 8 12.59 -9.00 -1.08
CA THR A 8 12.18 -8.31 -2.31
C THR A 8 11.02 -7.34 -2.04
N TRP A 9 9.99 -7.75 -1.31
CA TRP A 9 8.86 -6.87 -0.99
C TRP A 9 9.20 -5.80 0.04
N ALA A 10 10.12 -6.06 0.97
CA ALA A 10 10.65 -5.03 1.86
C ALA A 10 11.38 -3.94 1.05
N LEU A 11 12.18 -4.32 0.05
CA LEU A 11 12.83 -3.39 -0.87
C LEU A 11 11.81 -2.59 -1.70
N ILE A 12 10.77 -3.25 -2.24
CA ILE A 12 9.70 -2.58 -2.99
C ILE A 12 8.97 -1.56 -2.11
N ALA A 13 8.65 -1.92 -0.86
CA ALA A 13 8.01 -1.00 0.07
C ALA A 13 8.91 0.22 0.35
N LEU A 14 10.21 0.01 0.61
CA LEU A 14 11.18 1.08 0.79
C LEU A 14 11.23 2.02 -0.42
N LEU A 15 11.35 1.46 -1.63
CA LEU A 15 11.39 2.25 -2.87
C LEU A 15 10.08 3.00 -3.11
N GLY A 16 8.93 2.41 -2.77
CA GLY A 16 7.64 3.08 -2.83
C GLY A 16 7.57 4.30 -1.90
N TYR A 17 8.01 4.17 -0.65
CA TYR A 17 8.08 5.30 0.27
C TYR A 17 9.08 6.37 -0.19
N LEU A 18 10.24 5.97 -0.71
CA LEU A 18 11.22 6.89 -1.29
C LEU A 18 10.64 7.66 -2.47
N ALA A 19 9.87 7.02 -3.35
CA ALA A 19 9.20 7.69 -4.47
C ALA A 19 8.20 8.75 -3.98
N VAL A 20 7.41 8.44 -2.94
CA VAL A 20 6.48 9.41 -2.34
C VAL A 20 7.22 10.60 -1.71
N LEU A 21 8.30 10.34 -0.99
CA LEU A 21 9.14 11.39 -0.41
C LEU A 21 9.79 12.26 -1.49
N HIS A 22 10.31 11.64 -2.54
CA HIS A 22 10.88 12.35 -3.68
C HIS A 22 9.84 13.25 -4.34
N ALA A 23 8.63 12.73 -4.59
CA ALA A 23 7.53 13.49 -5.18
C ALA A 23 7.05 14.66 -4.30
N ARG A 24 7.26 14.59 -2.97
CA ARG A 24 7.04 15.71 -2.06
C ARG A 24 8.14 16.76 -2.16
N LEU A 25 9.40 16.33 -2.19
CA LEU A 25 10.56 17.23 -2.26
C LEU A 25 10.64 17.97 -3.61
N THR A 26 10.24 17.33 -4.71
CA THR A 26 10.17 17.95 -6.04
C THR A 26 8.92 18.83 -6.24
N GLY A 27 8.05 18.92 -5.24
CA GLY A 27 6.83 19.74 -5.30
C GLY A 27 5.70 19.16 -6.16
N TRP A 28 5.82 17.92 -6.64
CA TRP A 28 4.78 17.25 -7.43
C TRP A 28 3.53 16.95 -6.59
N VAL A 29 3.72 16.69 -5.29
CA VAL A 29 2.66 16.25 -4.39
C VAL A 29 2.41 17.30 -3.30
N ARG A 30 1.23 17.93 -3.35
CA ARG A 30 0.73 18.84 -2.30
C ARG A 30 0.24 18.06 -1.07
N SER A 31 -0.09 18.76 0.02
CA SER A 31 -0.53 18.15 1.29
C SER A 31 -1.64 17.10 1.16
N PHE A 32 -2.60 17.31 0.26
CA PHE A 32 -3.65 16.32 0.00
C PHE A 32 -3.11 15.06 -0.71
N GLY A 33 -2.23 15.25 -1.70
CA GLY A 33 -1.61 14.12 -2.38
C GLY A 33 -0.74 13.30 -1.43
N MET A 34 -0.08 13.95 -0.45
CA MET A 34 0.68 13.25 0.60
C MET A 34 -0.22 12.37 1.46
N ALA A 35 -1.39 12.88 1.86
CA ALA A 35 -2.34 12.08 2.61
C ALA A 35 -2.80 10.83 1.82
N VAL A 36 -3.08 11.01 0.51
CA VAL A 36 -3.47 9.90 -0.37
C VAL A 36 -2.33 8.89 -0.54
N THR A 37 -1.11 9.34 -0.82
CA THR A 37 0.03 8.46 -1.06
C THR A 37 0.53 7.76 0.21
N SER A 38 0.42 8.39 1.38
CA SER A 38 0.74 7.74 2.66
C SER A 38 -0.22 6.59 2.96
N VAL A 39 -1.50 6.78 2.66
CA VAL A 39 -2.54 5.78 2.81
C VAL A 39 -2.25 4.63 1.82
N LEU A 40 -2.10 4.91 0.52
CA LEU A 40 -1.74 3.88 -0.47
C LEU A 40 -0.42 3.15 -0.17
N GLY A 41 0.60 3.86 0.32
CA GLY A 41 1.89 3.28 0.70
C GLY A 41 1.79 2.21 1.78
N PHE A 42 0.78 2.31 2.67
CA PHE A 42 0.51 1.27 3.67
C PHE A 42 0.16 -0.08 3.03
N SER A 43 -0.42 -0.09 1.83
CA SER A 43 -0.70 -1.34 1.11
C SER A 43 0.57 -2.10 0.73
N LEU A 44 1.69 -1.39 0.48
CA LEU A 44 2.99 -2.02 0.24
C LEU A 44 3.52 -2.73 1.49
N VAL A 45 3.28 -2.16 2.67
CA VAL A 45 3.62 -2.77 3.97
C VAL A 45 2.77 -4.01 4.22
N ILE A 46 1.46 -3.94 3.94
CA ILE A 46 0.57 -5.11 4.02
C ILE A 46 1.04 -6.22 3.08
N MET A 47 1.50 -5.89 1.87
CA MET A 47 2.01 -6.89 0.94
C MET A 47 3.30 -7.54 1.47
N ALA A 48 4.24 -6.75 2.00
CA ALA A 48 5.49 -7.27 2.56
C ALA A 48 5.28 -8.14 3.81
N TRP A 49 4.29 -7.80 4.65
CA TRP A 49 3.99 -8.55 5.87
C TRP A 49 2.98 -9.68 5.65
N TYR A 50 1.78 -9.38 5.16
CA TYR A 50 0.73 -10.38 4.98
C TYR A 50 0.82 -11.06 3.61
N GLY A 51 0.99 -10.29 2.55
CA GLY A 51 0.92 -10.77 1.18
C GLY A 51 1.94 -11.87 0.86
N VAL A 52 3.19 -11.69 1.27
CA VAL A 52 4.24 -12.70 1.05
C VAL A 52 3.96 -14.01 1.80
N ASN A 53 3.45 -13.93 3.03
CA ASN A 53 3.22 -15.12 3.86
C ASN A 53 1.95 -15.89 3.46
N PHE A 54 0.87 -15.19 3.05
CA PHE A 54 -0.46 -15.80 2.88
C PHE A 54 -1.00 -15.78 1.44
N VAL A 55 -0.56 -14.84 0.59
CA VAL A 55 -1.07 -14.68 -0.79
C VAL A 55 -0.13 -15.34 -1.80
N LEU A 56 1.18 -15.10 -1.67
CA LEU A 56 2.17 -15.70 -2.56
C LEU A 56 2.58 -17.11 -2.14
N GLY A 57 2.31 -17.50 -0.89
CA GLY A 57 2.70 -18.81 -0.34
C GLY A 57 4.21 -19.08 -0.38
N ALA A 58 5.02 -18.04 -0.60
CA ALA A 58 6.42 -18.14 -0.93
C ALA A 58 7.23 -17.38 0.13
N GLY A 59 7.76 -18.11 1.10
CA GLY A 59 8.72 -17.59 2.06
C GLY A 59 9.42 -18.74 2.76
N LEU A 60 10.74 -18.81 2.69
CA LEU A 60 11.52 -19.88 3.34
C LEU A 60 11.40 -19.86 4.88
N HIS A 61 10.86 -18.78 5.45
CA HIS A 61 10.55 -18.61 6.87
C HIS A 61 9.08 -18.20 7.10
N SER A 62 8.13 -18.81 6.40
CA SER A 62 6.70 -18.57 6.67
C SER A 62 6.29 -19.23 7.97
N TYR A 63 5.98 -18.44 9.01
CA TYR A 63 5.62 -18.93 10.34
C TYR A 63 4.13 -19.33 10.48
N GLY A 64 3.33 -19.17 9.43
CA GLY A 64 1.92 -19.47 9.49
C GLY A 64 1.32 -19.70 8.11
N PHE A 65 1.19 -20.96 7.72
CA PHE A 65 0.16 -21.36 6.75
C PHE A 65 -1.18 -21.41 7.49
N GLY A 66 -1.64 -20.25 7.94
CA GLY A 66 -2.94 -20.11 8.60
C GLY A 66 -4.04 -20.05 7.56
N ALA A 67 -4.93 -21.03 7.56
CA ALA A 67 -6.18 -20.96 6.80
C ALA A 67 -7.13 -19.98 7.50
N GLY A 68 -7.16 -18.73 7.04
CA GLY A 68 -8.04 -17.69 7.55
C GLY A 68 -7.32 -16.36 7.77
N GLY A 69 -7.95 -15.25 7.37
CA GLY A 69 -7.35 -13.91 7.44
C GLY A 69 -7.41 -13.15 6.12
N VAL A 70 -7.39 -13.86 4.99
CA VAL A 70 -7.29 -13.25 3.66
C VAL A 70 -8.53 -12.39 3.38
N GLU A 71 -9.71 -12.86 3.80
CA GLU A 71 -10.96 -12.11 3.69
C GLU A 71 -10.91 -10.78 4.44
N TYR A 72 -10.41 -10.79 5.69
CA TYR A 72 -10.30 -9.57 6.50
C TYR A 72 -9.29 -8.59 5.94
N VAL A 73 -8.10 -9.07 5.53
CA VAL A 73 -7.05 -8.21 4.96
C VAL A 73 -7.46 -7.67 3.60
N THR A 74 -8.08 -8.51 2.75
CA THR A 74 -8.61 -8.08 1.45
C THR A 74 -9.73 -7.08 1.63
N GLY A 75 -10.65 -7.33 2.57
CA GLY A 75 -11.72 -6.39 2.93
C GLY A 75 -11.16 -5.05 3.42
N PHE A 76 -10.13 -5.07 4.25
CA PHE A 76 -9.43 -3.86 4.70
C PHE A 76 -8.79 -3.10 3.54
N VAL A 77 -8.06 -3.78 2.65
CA VAL A 77 -7.42 -3.17 1.47
C VAL A 77 -8.46 -2.57 0.53
N VAL A 78 -9.55 -3.29 0.25
CA VAL A 78 -10.65 -2.80 -0.59
C VAL A 78 -11.30 -1.57 0.04
N LEU A 79 -11.65 -1.63 1.33
CA LEU A 79 -12.26 -0.50 2.05
C LEU A 79 -11.34 0.73 2.03
N HIS A 80 -10.05 0.53 2.24
CA HIS A 80 -9.05 1.58 2.18
C HIS A 80 -8.97 2.23 0.79
N ILE A 81 -8.95 1.43 -0.28
CA ILE A 81 -8.94 1.95 -1.66
C ILE A 81 -10.24 2.69 -1.96
N LEU A 82 -11.38 2.17 -1.52
CA LEU A 82 -12.68 2.83 -1.66
C LEU A 82 -12.71 4.17 -0.92
N TYR A 83 -12.18 4.22 0.30
CA TYR A 83 -12.07 5.45 1.09
C TYR A 83 -11.23 6.51 0.36
N VAL A 84 -10.05 6.13 -0.14
CA VAL A 84 -9.18 7.04 -0.92
C VAL A 84 -9.91 7.53 -2.19
N THR A 85 -10.57 6.63 -2.91
CA THR A 85 -11.31 6.95 -4.13
C THR A 85 -12.49 7.88 -3.83
N TYR A 86 -13.23 7.65 -2.75
CA TYR A 86 -14.31 8.51 -2.31
C TYR A 86 -13.80 9.91 -1.94
N VAL A 87 -12.75 9.99 -1.13
CA VAL A 87 -12.19 11.28 -0.69
C VAL A 87 -11.63 12.09 -1.86
N THR A 88 -10.96 11.42 -2.81
CA THR A 88 -10.45 12.08 -4.02
C THR A 88 -11.58 12.57 -4.92
N THR A 89 -12.60 11.75 -5.20
CA THR A 89 -13.75 12.13 -6.04
C THR A 89 -14.57 13.27 -5.44
N VAL A 90 -14.88 13.24 -4.14
CA VAL A 90 -15.60 14.33 -3.46
C VAL A 90 -14.81 15.64 -3.51
N ARG A 91 -13.48 15.58 -3.34
CA ARG A 91 -12.63 16.78 -3.44
C ARG A 91 -12.63 17.38 -4.85
N TYR A 92 -12.50 16.56 -5.88
CA TYR A 92 -12.56 17.04 -7.27
C TYR A 92 -13.97 17.55 -7.65
N GLY A 93 -15.02 16.90 -7.15
CA GLY A 93 -16.41 17.34 -7.33
C GLY A 93 -16.70 18.70 -6.68
N ARG A 94 -16.15 18.97 -5.49
CA ARG A 94 -16.25 20.27 -4.82
C ARG A 94 -15.49 21.37 -5.54
N LYS A 95 -14.30 21.08 -6.09
CA LYS A 95 -13.53 22.04 -6.90
C LYS A 95 -14.23 22.46 -8.20
N LYS A 96 -15.03 21.57 -8.82
CA LYS A 96 -15.79 21.91 -10.03
C LYS A 96 -17.03 22.78 -9.78
N ARG A 97 -17.49 22.88 -8.52
CA ARG A 97 -18.69 23.64 -8.14
C ARG A 97 -18.39 25.03 -7.57
N ALA A 98 -17.13 25.38 -7.37
CA ALA A 98 -16.65 26.68 -6.92
C ALA A 98 -15.99 27.40 -8.10
#